data_AF-A0A1H2F6A4-F1
#
_entry.id   AF-A0A1H2F6A4-F1
#
_cell.length_a   1.000
_cell.length_b   1.000
_cell.length_c   1.000
_cell.angle_alpha   90.00
_cell.angle_beta   90.00
_cell.angle_gamma   90.00
#
_symmetry.space_group_name_H-M   'P 1'
#
loop_
_entity.id
_entity.type
_entity.pdbx_description
1 polymer ?
#
loop_
_entity_poly.entity_id
_entity_poly.type
_entity_poly.pdbx_seq_one_letter_code
_entity_poly.pdbx_strand_id
1 'polypeptide(L)' 'MFPEYRDLITRLKSEDAHFVRLFDEHNELDQRIKNLEARIELGTAAEIDALKKEKLNLKDQLHEILKEAAA' A
#
# COMPACT_ATOMS: atom_id res chain seq x y z
N MET A 1 -5.02 4.12 -6.00
CA MET A 1 -5.80 3.56 -4.87
C MET A 1 -7.19 3.19 -5.37
N PHE A 2 -7.94 2.33 -4.67
CA PHE A 2 -9.26 1.83 -5.09
C PHE A 2 -10.38 2.84 -4.74
N PRO A 3 -10.91 3.61 -5.71
CA PRO A 3 -11.92 4.64 -5.42
C PRO A 3 -13.28 4.05 -5.05
N GLU A 4 -13.60 2.86 -5.57
CA GLU A 4 -14.86 2.14 -5.29
C GLU A 4 -14.98 1.67 -3.84
N TYR A 5 -13.86 1.37 -3.18
CA TYR A 5 -13.83 0.93 -1.79
C TYR A 5 -13.57 2.06 -0.80
N ARG A 6 -13.65 3.34 -1.19
CA ARG A 6 -13.22 4.46 -0.35
C ARG A 6 -13.95 4.52 1.01
N ASP A 7 -15.26 4.31 1.01
CA ASP A 7 -16.05 4.24 2.24
C ASP A 7 -15.65 3.03 3.09
N LEU A 8 -15.44 1.87 2.47
CA LEU A 8 -15.00 0.64 3.13
C LEU A 8 -13.61 0.80 3.76
N ILE A 9 -12.67 1.41 3.03
CA ILE A 9 -11.31 1.74 3.50
C ILE A 9 -11.41 2.66 4.73
N THR A 10 -12.27 3.68 4.69
CA THR A 10 -12.43 4.62 5.82
C THR A 10 -12.95 3.91 7.06
N ARG A 11 -13.90 3.01 6.88
CA ARG A 11 -14.47 2.19 7.94
C ARG A 11 -13.46 1.20 8.51
N LEU A 12 -12.79 0.42 7.66
CA LEU A 12 -11.74 -0.55 8.06
C LEU A 12 -10.56 0.14 8.73
N LYS A 13 -10.21 1.37 8.35
CA LYS A 13 -9.19 2.14 9.07
C LYS A 13 -9.55 2.43 10.54
N SER A 14 -10.82 2.40 10.90
CA SER A 14 -11.26 2.60 12.28
C SER A 14 -11.52 1.29 13.01
N GLU A 15 -11.92 0.24 12.30
CA GLU A 15 -12.33 -1.04 12.89
C GLU A 15 -11.21 -2.10 12.88
N ASP A 16 -10.27 -2.01 11.95
CA ASP A 16 -9.24 -3.03 11.70
C ASP A 16 -7.82 -2.44 11.79
N ALA A 17 -7.15 -2.71 12.91
CA ALA A 17 -5.76 -2.28 13.13
C ALA A 17 -4.75 -2.96 12.20
N HIS A 18 -5.06 -4.15 11.67
CA HIS A 18 -4.22 -4.83 10.69
C HIS A 18 -4.32 -4.13 9.34
N PHE A 19 -5.53 -3.74 8.92
CA PHE A 19 -5.74 -2.94 7.71
C PHE A 19 -5.01 -1.60 7.77
N VAL A 20 -5.06 -0.91 8.91
CA VAL A 20 -4.33 0.36 9.11
C VAL A 20 -2.83 0.16 8.90
N ARG A 21 -2.24 -0.88 9.51
CA ARG A 21 -0.80 -1.18 9.37
C ARG A 21 -0.40 -1.44 7.92
N LEU A 22 -1.16 -2.29 7.21
CA LEU A 22 -0.90 -2.59 5.80
C LEU A 22 -1.04 -1.35 4.92
N PHE A 23 -2.02 -0.50 5.23
CA PHE A 23 -2.25 0.73 4.49
C PHE A 23 -1.11 1.72 4.68
N ASP A 24 -0.66 1.93 5.92
CA ASP A 24 0.49 2.78 6.22
C ASP A 24 1.75 2.25 5.55
N GLU A 25 2.05 0.95 5.67
CA GLU A 25 3.22 0.32 5.06
C GLU A 25 3.22 0.47 3.52
N HIS A 26 2.07 0.27 2.88
CA HIS A 26 1.92 0.53 1.44
C HIS A 26 2.21 2.00 1.10
N ASN A 27 1.73 2.93 1.93
CA ASN A 27 1.88 4.36 1.68
C ASN A 27 3.34 4.82 1.89
N GLU A 28 4.00 4.30 2.91
CA GLU A 28 5.43 4.50 3.16
C GLU A 28 6.27 3.96 2.00
N LEU A 29 5.97 2.75 1.52
CA LEU A 29 6.65 2.17 0.35
C LEU A 29 6.41 2.99 -0.92
N ASP A 30 5.18 3.45 -1.17
CA ASP A 30 4.86 4.31 -2.32
C ASP A 30 5.66 5.62 -2.27
N GLN A 31 5.73 6.24 -1.07
CA GLN A 31 6.52 7.45 -0.86
C GLN A 31 8.02 7.20 -1.08
N ARG A 32 8.54 6.09 -0.57
CA ARG A 32 9.95 5.72 -0.74
C ARG A 32 10.31 5.45 -2.19
N ILE A 33 9.44 4.74 -2.93
CA ILE A 33 9.61 4.52 -4.37
C ILE A 33 9.65 5.87 -5.10
N LYS A 34 8.74 6.80 -4.80
CA LYS A 34 8.75 8.14 -5.40
C LYS A 34 10.03 8.91 -5.08
N ASN A 35 10.53 8.84 -3.85
CA ASN A 35 11.77 9.50 -3.46
C ASN A 35 12.98 8.94 -4.24
N LEU A 36 13.03 7.61 -4.39
CA LEU A 36 14.06 6.92 -5.18
C LEU A 36 13.97 7.26 -6.67
N GLU A 37 12.76 7.27 -7.25
CA GLU A 37 12.52 7.64 -8.64
C GLU A 37 12.85 9.13 -8.91
N ALA A 38 12.57 9.99 -7.94
CA ALA A 38 12.93 11.41 -7.97
C ALA A 38 14.43 11.67 -7.72
N ARG A 39 15.23 10.61 -7.49
CA ARG A 39 16.66 10.70 -7.12
C ARG A 39 16.92 11.54 -5.87
N ILE A 40 15.94 11.62 -4.98
CA ILE A 40 16.06 12.26 -3.66
C ILE A 40 16.82 11.33 -2.72
N GLU A 41 16.50 10.03 -2.77
CA GLU A 41 17.25 8.97 -2.11
C GLU A 41 18.16 8.25 -3.12
N LEU A 42 19.37 7.92 -2.68
CA LEU A 42 20.27 7.05 -3.44
C LEU A 42 19.79 5.60 -3.27
N GLY A 43 19.29 5.01 -4.35
CA GLY A 43 19.03 3.57 -4.38
C GLY A 43 19.23 3.01 -5.78
N THR A 44 19.36 1.70 -5.83
CA THR A 44 19.61 0.96 -7.06
C THR A 44 18.30 0.63 -7.79
N ALA A 45 18.38 0.41 -9.10
CA ALA A 45 17.24 -0.05 -9.88
C ALA A 45 16.65 -1.38 -9.35
N ALA A 46 17.50 -2.24 -8.77
CA ALA A 46 17.10 -3.48 -8.14
C ALA A 46 16.26 -3.25 -6.86
N GLU A 47 16.64 -2.27 -6.03
CA GLU A 47 15.85 -1.88 -4.86
C GLU A 47 14.50 -1.31 -5.27
N ILE A 48 14.45 -0.45 -6.28
CA ILE A 48 13.17 0.09 -6.79
C ILE A 48 12.26 -1.05 -7.29
N ASP A 49 12.81 -2.05 -7.99
CA ASP A 49 12.04 -3.20 -8.46
C ASP A 49 11.51 -4.07 -7.30
N ALA A 50 12.34 -4.28 -6.27
CA ALA A 50 11.93 -5.00 -5.06
C ALA A 50 10.81 -4.26 -4.32
N LEU A 51 10.95 -2.96 -4.11
CA LEU A 51 9.93 -2.12 -3.45
C LEU A 51 8.62 -2.09 -4.25
N LYS A 52 8.70 -2.05 -5.59
CA LYS A 52 7.51 -2.13 -6.46
C LYS A 52 6.78 -3.46 -6.30
N LYS A 53 7.51 -4.58 -6.14
CA LYS A 53 6.92 -5.89 -5.87
C LYS A 53 6.27 -5.95 -4.49
N GLU A 54 6.94 -5.44 -3.45
CA GLU A 54 6.35 -5.34 -2.10
C GLU A 54 5.08 -4.50 -2.09
N LYS A 55 5.13 -3.32 -2.74
CA LYS A 55 3.95 -2.46 -2.88
C LYS A 55 2.79 -3.18 -3.58
N LEU A 56 3.07 -3.98 -4.60
CA LEU A 56 2.05 -4.77 -5.27
C LEU A 56 1.46 -5.81 -4.31
N ASN A 57 2.29 -6.54 -3.58
CA ASN A 57 1.86 -7.54 -2.60
C ASN A 57 0.97 -6.94 -1.51
N LEU A 58 1.35 -5.77 -0.97
CA LEU A 58 0.52 -5.07 0.02
C LEU A 58 -0.81 -4.60 -0.56
N LYS A 59 -0.80 -4.15 -1.82
CA LYS A 59 -2.04 -3.80 -2.52
C LYS A 59 -2.95 -5.01 -2.69
N ASP A 60 -2.41 -6.19 -3.01
CA ASP A 60 -3.17 -7.44 -3.09
C ASP A 60 -3.74 -7.83 -1.73
N GLN A 61 -2.96 -7.75 -0.65
CA GLN A 61 -3.46 -8.00 0.71
C GLN A 61 -4.58 -7.04 1.11
N LEU A 62 -4.41 -5.74 0.84
CA LEU A 62 -5.45 -4.75 1.08
C LEU A 62 -6.71 -5.07 0.26
N HIS A 63 -6.56 -5.52 -0.99
CA HIS A 63 -7.70 -5.86 -1.84
C HIS A 63 -8.45 -7.09 -1.34
N GLU A 64 -7.76 -8.13 -0.86
CA GLU A 64 -8.40 -9.30 -0.26
C GLU A 64 -9.20 -8.91 0.99
N ILE A 65 -8.64 -8.09 1.89
CA ILE A 65 -9.37 -7.60 3.07
C ILE A 65 -10.61 -6.80 2.65
N LEU A 66 -10.48 -5.93 1.64
CA LEU A 66 -11.62 -5.16 1.12
C LEU A 66 -12.70 -6.05 0.54
N LYS A 67 -12.31 -7.12 -0.15
CA LYS A 67 -13.23 -8.10 -0.74
C LYS A 67 -13.93 -8.93 0.33
N GLU A 68 -13.22 -9.36 1.37
CA GLU A 68 -13.79 -10.06 2.52
C GLU A 68 -14.76 -9.16 3.31
N ALA A 69 -14.43 -7.89 3.49
CA ALA A 69 -15.30 -6.93 4.18
C ALA A 69 -16.51 -6.47 3.35
N ALA A 70 -16.46 -6.65 2.02
CA ALA A 70 -17.56 -6.35 1.11
C ALA A 70 -18.49 -7.55 0.84
N ALA A 71 -18.09 -8.75 1.27
CA ALA A 71 -18.87 -9.99 1.17
C ALA A 71 -19.89 -10.11 2.31
#